data_AF-A0A6N2DPZ2-F1
#
_entry.id   AF-A0A6N2DPZ2-F1
#
_cell.length_a   1.000
_cell.length_b   1.000
_cell.length_c   1.000
_cell.angle_alpha   90.00
_cell.angle_beta   90.00
_cell.angle_gamma   90.00
#
_symmetry.space_group_name_H-M   'P 1'
#
loop_
_entity.id
_entity.type
_entity.pdbx_description
1 polymer ?
#
loop_
_entity_poly.entity_id
_entity_poly.type
_entity_poly.pdbx_seq_one_letter_code
_entity_poly.pdbx_strand_id
1 'polypeptide(L)'
;MRQIFSVRFFAAIGAVFGLFLLLTAVFGGGDPVAEFRDPDPIPRQLDLVEPVFAVVESDFELGDDGVTRGSLDLVLDADRTVRVVEGTYGEISCDELDRIGACAVLADLLGDAVVWFALVPTGPAGTVELPAIDVLDDDFAVLVNGWRVRFAPVLDRRCAEEFASYRELRDELGDAFTSIYSIEERQLVAVVCN
;
A
#
# COMPACT_ATOMS: atom_id res chain seq x y z
N MET A 1 -14.85 -66.01 -27.03
CA MET A 1 -14.92 -64.68 -26.38
C MET A 1 -16.38 -64.33 -26.10
N ARG A 2 -16.98 -64.89 -25.05
CA ARG A 2 -18.36 -64.61 -24.63
C ARG A 2 -18.47 -64.91 -23.15
N GLN A 3 -18.07 -63.96 -22.29
CA GLN A 3 -18.39 -64.01 -20.85
C GLN A 3 -18.06 -62.73 -20.06
N ILE A 4 -17.97 -61.55 -20.70
CA ILE A 4 -17.63 -60.29 -20.00
C ILE A 4 -18.84 -59.45 -19.58
N PHE A 5 -20.07 -59.83 -19.95
CA PHE A 5 -21.28 -59.08 -19.62
C PHE A 5 -22.14 -59.81 -18.58
N SER A 6 -21.55 -60.09 -17.41
CA SER A 6 -22.29 -60.54 -16.23
C SER A 6 -22.94 -59.34 -15.56
N VAL A 7 -24.20 -59.47 -15.10
CA VAL A 7 -24.94 -58.44 -14.36
C VAL A 7 -24.13 -57.86 -13.18
N ARG A 8 -23.23 -58.67 -12.60
CA ARG A 8 -22.32 -58.27 -11.53
C ARG A 8 -21.31 -57.20 -11.96
N PHE A 9 -20.90 -57.19 -13.24
CA PHE A 9 -20.01 -56.18 -13.79
C PHE A 9 -20.68 -54.80 -13.85
N PHE A 10 -21.93 -54.74 -14.32
CA PHE A 10 -22.71 -53.51 -14.33
C PHE A 10 -23.05 -53.01 -12.92
N ALA A 11 -23.31 -53.91 -11.98
CA ALA A 11 -23.51 -53.55 -10.58
C ALA A 11 -22.26 -52.93 -9.94
N ALA A 12 -21.07 -53.46 -10.26
CA ALA A 12 -19.80 -52.90 -9.78
C ALA A 12 -19.51 -51.52 -10.37
N ILE A 13 -19.76 -51.32 -11.67
CA ILE A 13 -19.59 -50.01 -12.32
C ILE A 13 -20.57 -48.99 -11.70
N GLY A 14 -21.83 -49.37 -11.53
CA GLY A 14 -22.83 -48.50 -10.90
C GLY A 14 -22.45 -48.11 -9.48
N ALA A 15 -21.88 -49.04 -8.70
CA ALA A 15 -21.41 -48.76 -7.34
C ALA A 15 -20.22 -47.78 -7.33
N VAL A 16 -19.25 -47.94 -8.24
CA VAL A 16 -18.11 -47.02 -8.36
C VAL A 16 -18.58 -45.63 -8.80
N PHE A 17 -19.48 -45.55 -9.77
CA PHE A 17 -20.01 -44.28 -10.26
C PHE A 17 -20.85 -43.58 -9.19
N GLY A 18 -21.67 -44.34 -8.45
CA GLY A 18 -22.43 -43.83 -7.32
C GLY A 18 -21.53 -43.33 -6.19
N LEU A 19 -20.47 -44.07 -5.85
CA LEU A 19 -19.48 -43.64 -4.87
C LEU A 19 -18.76 -42.38 -5.32
N PHE A 20 -18.38 -42.28 -6.60
CA PHE A 20 -17.74 -41.10 -7.16
C PHE A 20 -18.66 -39.87 -7.05
N LEU A 21 -19.92 -39.99 -7.44
CA LEU A 21 -20.90 -38.91 -7.31
C LEU A 21 -21.11 -38.50 -5.85
N LEU A 22 -21.16 -39.45 -4.94
CA LEU A 22 -21.32 -39.21 -3.51
C LEU A 22 -20.08 -38.52 -2.92
N LEU A 23 -18.88 -38.91 -3.35
CA LEU A 23 -17.64 -38.22 -3.01
C LEU A 23 -17.64 -36.79 -3.55
N THR A 24 -18.07 -36.55 -4.80
CA THR A 24 -18.17 -35.18 -5.32
C THR A 24 -19.24 -34.33 -4.62
N ALA A 25 -20.33 -34.94 -4.14
CA ALA A 25 -21.34 -34.20 -3.39
C ALA A 25 -20.88 -33.85 -1.97
N VAL A 26 -20.07 -34.70 -1.35
CA VAL A 26 -19.54 -34.50 0.01
C VAL A 26 -18.27 -33.64 0.03
N PHE A 27 -17.40 -33.77 -0.97
CA PHE A 27 -16.08 -33.15 -1.03
C PHE A 27 -15.89 -32.16 -2.18
N GLY A 28 -16.84 -32.07 -3.12
CA GLY A 28 -16.76 -31.15 -4.28
C GLY A 28 -17.22 -29.73 -3.98
N GLY A 29 -17.67 -29.45 -2.75
CA GLY A 29 -17.59 -28.11 -2.17
C GLY A 29 -16.14 -27.82 -1.79
N GLY A 30 -15.23 -27.90 -2.75
CA GLY A 30 -13.86 -27.49 -2.55
C GLY A 30 -13.89 -26.02 -2.17
N ASP A 31 -13.25 -25.68 -1.04
CA ASP A 31 -12.89 -24.30 -0.77
C ASP A 31 -12.31 -23.71 -2.07
N PRO A 32 -12.76 -22.51 -2.49
CA PRO A 32 -12.19 -21.87 -3.66
C PRO A 32 -10.67 -21.92 -3.48
N VAL A 33 -9.98 -22.43 -4.51
CA VAL A 33 -8.51 -22.42 -4.60
C VAL A 33 -8.09 -21.07 -4.06
N ALA A 34 -7.39 -21.06 -2.92
CA ALA A 34 -6.99 -19.81 -2.28
C ALA A 34 -6.28 -18.99 -3.36
N GLU A 35 -6.93 -17.92 -3.82
CA GLU A 35 -6.26 -16.95 -4.67
C GLU A 35 -4.98 -16.59 -3.93
N PHE A 36 -3.88 -16.48 -4.67
CA PHE A 36 -2.68 -15.85 -4.15
C PHE A 36 -3.09 -14.41 -3.80
N ARG A 37 -3.60 -14.23 -2.59
CA ARG A 37 -3.83 -12.93 -1.99
C ARG A 37 -2.44 -12.40 -1.74
N ASP A 38 -2.09 -11.33 -2.45
CA ASP A 38 -0.89 -10.59 -2.14
C ASP A 38 -0.86 -10.32 -0.63
N PRO A 39 0.30 -10.48 0.02
CA PRO A 39 0.39 -10.24 1.45
C PRO A 39 -0.20 -8.87 1.75
N ASP A 40 -1.09 -8.80 2.75
CA ASP A 40 -1.70 -7.52 3.12
C ASP A 40 -0.56 -6.51 3.42
N PRO A 41 -0.64 -5.29 2.89
CA PRO A 41 0.43 -4.32 3.05
C PRO A 41 0.67 -4.02 4.53
N ILE A 42 1.95 -3.86 4.89
CA ILE A 42 2.31 -3.58 6.29
C ILE A 42 1.83 -2.16 6.62
N PRO A 43 0.96 -1.98 7.63
CA PRO A 43 0.46 -0.66 7.97
C PRO A 43 1.59 0.23 8.49
N ARG A 44 1.69 1.45 7.95
CA ARG A 44 2.67 2.48 8.37
C ARG A 44 1.93 3.74 8.76
N GLN A 45 2.00 4.15 10.03
CA GLN A 45 1.42 5.43 10.42
C GLN A 45 2.43 6.53 10.18
N LEU A 46 2.14 7.44 9.26
CA LEU A 46 3.08 8.51 8.92
C LEU A 46 2.88 9.67 9.90
N ASP A 47 3.73 9.74 10.91
CA ASP A 47 3.69 10.77 11.95
C ASP A 47 4.40 12.07 11.51
N LEU A 48 5.34 11.95 10.58
CA LEU A 48 6.10 13.06 10.02
C LEU A 48 5.97 13.08 8.50
N VAL A 49 5.58 14.23 7.96
CA VAL A 49 5.65 14.53 6.52
C VAL A 49 6.17 15.96 6.38
N GLU A 50 7.42 16.12 5.96
CA GLU A 50 8.11 17.41 5.95
C GLU A 50 9.04 17.52 4.72
N PRO A 51 9.28 18.73 4.19
CA PRO A 51 10.21 18.92 3.10
C PRO A 51 11.64 18.71 3.61
N VAL A 52 12.49 18.12 2.77
CA VAL A 52 13.91 17.97 3.05
C VAL A 52 14.67 19.17 2.51
N PHE A 53 15.37 19.87 3.40
CA PHE A 53 16.21 21.01 3.03
C PHE A 53 17.60 20.56 2.57
N ALA A 54 18.20 19.63 3.30
CA ALA A 54 19.50 19.07 2.95
C ALA A 54 19.61 17.64 3.47
N VAL A 55 20.48 16.87 2.82
CA VAL A 55 20.78 15.49 3.16
C VAL A 55 22.26 15.39 3.53
N VAL A 56 22.56 14.80 4.68
CA VAL A 56 23.92 14.48 5.11
C VAL A 56 24.04 12.97 5.28
N GLU A 57 24.77 12.35 4.37
CA GLU A 57 24.96 10.90 4.32
C GLU A 57 26.23 10.48 5.08
N SER A 58 26.20 9.31 5.71
CA SER A 58 27.38 8.67 6.31
C SER A 58 27.36 7.18 5.98
N ASP A 59 28.13 6.81 4.95
CA ASP A 59 28.15 5.46 4.36
C ASP A 59 26.74 4.94 4.02
N PHE A 60 25.86 5.85 3.60
CA PHE A 60 24.45 5.55 3.36
C PHE A 60 24.24 4.75 2.08
N GLU A 61 23.45 3.69 2.18
CA GLU A 61 22.92 2.93 1.04
C GLU A 61 21.55 2.37 1.44
N LEU A 62 20.57 2.41 0.54
CA LEU A 62 19.34 1.64 0.69
C LEU A 62 19.50 0.32 -0.08
N GLY A 63 19.50 -0.81 0.63
CA GLY A 63 19.61 -2.12 0.01
C GLY A 63 18.38 -2.48 -0.83
N ASP A 64 18.52 -3.46 -1.72
CA ASP A 64 17.40 -4.01 -2.51
C ASP A 64 16.27 -4.61 -1.64
N ASP A 65 16.58 -4.92 -0.37
CA ASP A 65 15.65 -5.35 0.66
C ASP A 65 14.93 -4.19 1.36
N GLY A 66 15.20 -2.95 0.95
CA GLY A 66 14.65 -1.74 1.53
C GLY A 66 15.24 -1.41 2.91
N VAL A 67 16.39 -1.98 3.27
CA VAL A 67 17.05 -1.74 4.57
C VAL A 67 18.23 -0.81 4.41
N THR A 68 18.36 0.19 5.29
CA THR A 68 19.47 1.13 5.27
C THR A 68 20.77 0.50 5.76
N ARG A 69 21.85 0.81 5.07
CA ARG A 69 23.24 0.66 5.52
C ARG A 69 23.79 2.05 5.80
N GLY A 70 24.59 2.20 6.85
CA GLY A 70 25.01 3.52 7.31
C GLY A 70 23.84 4.39 7.81
N SER A 71 24.06 5.70 7.88
CA SER A 71 23.05 6.63 8.40
C SER A 71 22.81 7.82 7.49
N LEU A 72 21.59 8.36 7.57
CA LEU A 72 21.11 9.49 6.80
C LEU A 72 20.57 10.56 7.74
N ASP A 73 21.14 11.76 7.70
CA ASP A 73 20.62 12.93 8.40
C ASP A 73 19.85 13.81 7.42
N LEU A 74 18.53 13.89 7.64
CA LEU A 74 17.60 14.70 6.87
C LEU A 74 17.37 16.01 7.60
N VAL A 75 17.97 17.08 7.10
CA VAL A 75 17.77 18.43 7.63
C VAL A 75 16.44 18.95 7.11
N LEU A 76 15.52 19.27 8.03
CA LEU A 76 14.18 19.75 7.68
C LEU A 76 14.14 21.28 7.61
N ASP A 77 14.79 21.93 8.58
CA ASP A 77 14.96 23.38 8.66
C ASP A 77 16.20 23.73 9.51
N ALA A 78 16.31 24.98 9.94
CA ALA A 78 17.47 25.48 10.69
C ALA A 78 17.69 24.80 12.04
N ASP A 79 16.64 24.25 12.65
CA ASP A 79 16.66 23.73 14.02
C ASP A 79 16.28 22.25 14.11
N ARG A 80 15.70 21.67 13.05
CA ARG A 80 15.21 20.28 13.03
C ARG A 80 16.00 19.41 12.07
N THR A 81 16.43 18.26 12.56
CA THR A 81 17.06 17.19 11.77
C THR A 81 16.48 15.85 12.19
N VAL A 82 16.15 15.01 11.21
CA VAL A 82 15.70 13.63 11.41
C VAL A 82 16.82 12.70 11.02
N ARG A 83 17.20 11.82 11.93
CA ARG A 83 18.23 10.81 11.69
C ARG A 83 17.59 9.47 11.38
N VAL A 84 17.87 8.94 10.21
CA VAL A 84 17.64 7.54 9.86
C VAL A 84 18.92 6.77 10.16
N VAL A 85 18.84 5.79 11.03
CA VAL A 85 19.99 4.97 11.43
C VAL A 85 20.13 3.76 10.52
N GLU A 86 21.25 3.05 10.65
CA GLU A 86 21.46 1.77 9.98
C GLU A 86 20.42 0.74 10.44
N GLY A 87 19.93 -0.08 9.49
CA GLY A 87 18.95 -1.13 9.76
C GLY A 87 17.50 -0.64 9.77
N THR A 88 17.24 0.63 9.46
CA THR A 88 15.88 1.16 9.29
C THR A 88 15.35 0.76 7.92
N TYR A 89 14.08 0.36 7.84
CA TYR A 89 13.42 0.08 6.56
C TYR A 89 12.97 1.38 5.89
N GLY A 90 13.03 1.45 4.58
CA GLY A 90 12.45 2.57 3.85
C GLY A 90 12.46 2.41 2.33
N GLU A 91 11.98 3.45 1.66
CA GLU A 91 11.95 3.54 0.20
C GLU A 91 12.34 4.95 -0.26
N ILE A 92 12.99 5.03 -1.43
CA ILE A 92 13.39 6.32 -2.02
C ILE A 92 12.89 6.32 -3.45
N SER A 93 11.97 7.23 -3.75
CA SER A 93 11.43 7.49 -5.09
C SER A 93 11.75 8.90 -5.59
N CYS A 94 12.35 9.74 -4.75
CA CYS A 94 12.82 11.07 -5.14
C CYS A 94 14.25 11.02 -5.69
N ASP A 95 14.43 11.45 -6.94
CA ASP A 95 15.74 11.45 -7.62
C ASP A 95 16.52 12.77 -7.46
N GLU A 96 15.95 13.79 -6.81
CA GLU A 96 16.51 15.16 -6.72
C GLU A 96 16.90 15.55 -5.28
N LEU A 97 17.56 14.65 -4.54
CA LEU A 97 17.93 14.86 -3.13
C LEU A 97 18.86 16.07 -2.90
N ASP A 98 19.59 16.49 -3.92
CA ASP A 98 20.49 17.64 -3.91
C ASP A 98 19.77 18.99 -4.07
N ARG A 99 18.50 18.98 -4.52
CA ARG A 99 17.69 20.19 -4.69
C ARG A 99 16.85 20.44 -3.43
N ILE A 100 17.08 21.60 -2.82
CA ILE A 100 16.35 22.06 -1.63
C ILE A 100 14.83 22.00 -1.87
N GLY A 101 14.12 21.27 -1.00
CA GLY A 101 12.66 21.16 -1.02
C GLY A 101 12.09 20.31 -2.16
N ALA A 102 12.93 19.69 -2.99
CA ALA A 102 12.47 18.83 -4.08
C ALA A 102 11.95 17.47 -3.59
N CYS A 103 12.38 17.04 -2.40
CA CYS A 103 11.92 15.82 -1.77
C CYS A 103 11.23 16.13 -0.42
N ALA A 104 10.29 15.28 -0.05
CA ALA A 104 9.70 15.24 1.27
C ALA A 104 10.06 13.91 1.95
N VAL A 105 10.30 13.95 3.25
CA VAL A 105 10.40 12.76 4.08
C VAL A 105 9.05 12.44 4.68
N LEU A 106 8.64 11.19 4.54
CA LEU A 106 7.49 10.60 5.20
C LEU A 106 8.03 9.57 6.17
N ALA A 107 7.75 9.68 7.45
CA ALA A 107 8.30 8.77 8.45
C ALA A 107 7.23 8.30 9.44
N ASP A 108 7.31 7.00 9.73
CA ASP A 108 6.66 6.35 10.87
C ASP A 108 7.62 6.49 12.06
N LEU A 109 7.13 7.11 13.14
CA LEU A 109 7.97 7.49 14.27
C LEU A 109 7.55 6.73 15.53
N LEU A 110 8.55 6.20 16.23
CA LEU A 110 8.39 5.71 17.60
C LEU A 110 9.08 6.68 18.56
N GLY A 111 8.32 7.68 19.01
CA GLY A 111 8.89 8.82 19.72
C GLY A 111 9.68 9.69 18.74
N ASP A 112 10.99 9.83 18.97
CA ASP A 112 11.89 10.57 18.06
C ASP A 112 12.63 9.64 17.07
N ALA A 113 12.42 8.32 17.17
CA ALA A 113 13.12 7.33 16.35
C ALA A 113 12.34 7.00 15.07
N VAL A 114 13.03 7.00 13.93
CA VAL A 114 12.46 6.57 12.64
C VAL A 114 12.42 5.05 12.58
N VAL A 115 11.22 4.48 12.58
CA VAL A 115 11.03 3.02 12.42
C VAL A 115 10.85 2.62 10.96
N TRP A 116 10.35 3.53 10.14
CA TRP A 116 10.28 3.39 8.69
C TRP A 116 10.24 4.77 8.02
N PHE A 117 10.77 4.91 6.81
CA PHE A 117 10.71 6.18 6.06
C PHE A 117 10.50 6.00 4.56
N ALA A 118 10.02 7.06 3.92
CA ALA A 118 10.08 7.26 2.49
C ALA A 118 10.63 8.64 2.14
N LEU A 119 11.41 8.72 1.07
CA LEU A 119 11.75 9.99 0.40
C LEU A 119 11.04 10.05 -0.94
N VAL A 120 10.10 10.98 -1.06
CA VAL A 120 9.23 11.10 -2.23
C VAL A 120 9.36 12.49 -2.83
N PRO A 121 9.11 12.66 -4.15
CA PRO A 121 9.14 13.98 -4.76
C PRO A 121 8.05 14.90 -4.20
N THR A 122 8.41 16.16 -3.98
CA THR A 122 7.48 17.22 -3.62
C THR A 122 6.86 17.81 -4.89
N GLY A 123 5.54 17.85 -4.94
CA GLY A 123 4.76 18.54 -5.94
C GLY A 123 4.67 20.06 -5.71
N PRO A 124 3.93 20.77 -6.59
CA PRO A 124 3.71 22.20 -6.45
C PRO A 124 3.12 22.59 -5.09
N ALA A 125 3.48 23.78 -4.60
CA ALA A 125 2.98 24.32 -3.33
C ALA A 125 3.20 23.40 -2.10
N GLY A 126 4.26 22.60 -2.08
CA GLY A 126 4.57 21.73 -0.94
C GLY A 126 3.55 20.60 -0.78
N THR A 127 3.17 19.99 -1.90
CA THR A 127 2.29 18.82 -1.90
C THR A 127 3.07 17.54 -2.12
N VAL A 128 2.49 16.40 -1.76
CA VAL A 128 3.03 15.08 -2.04
C VAL A 128 1.94 14.25 -2.69
N GLU A 129 2.27 13.61 -3.80
CA GLU A 129 1.40 12.62 -4.45
C GLU A 129 1.56 11.28 -3.73
N LEU A 130 0.46 10.76 -3.23
CA LEU A 130 0.38 9.51 -2.49
C LEU A 130 -0.56 8.52 -3.20
N PRO A 131 -0.40 7.21 -2.98
CA PRO A 131 -1.28 6.22 -3.59
C PRO A 131 -2.77 6.45 -3.32
N ALA A 132 -3.62 5.74 -4.06
CA ALA A 132 -5.06 5.72 -3.86
C ALA A 132 -5.38 5.46 -2.38
N ILE A 133 -6.42 6.15 -1.89
CA ILE A 133 -7.01 5.83 -0.60
C ILE A 133 -7.73 4.47 -0.75
N ASP A 134 -7.54 3.58 0.20
CA ASP A 134 -8.26 2.31 0.26
C ASP A 134 -9.52 2.46 1.12
N VAL A 135 -9.33 2.96 2.35
CA VAL A 135 -10.42 3.17 3.31
C VAL A 135 -10.19 4.44 4.13
N LEU A 136 -11.28 5.12 4.46
CA LEU A 136 -11.30 6.22 5.43
C LEU A 136 -11.79 5.67 6.77
N ASP A 137 -10.97 5.81 7.81
CA ASP A 137 -11.20 5.27 9.16
C ASP A 137 -10.88 6.33 10.22
N ASP A 138 -11.92 6.78 10.93
CA ASP A 138 -11.88 7.90 11.88
C ASP A 138 -11.19 9.16 11.29
N ASP A 139 -10.04 9.54 11.85
CA ASP A 139 -9.24 10.71 11.44
C ASP A 139 -8.15 10.38 10.40
N PHE A 140 -8.10 9.12 9.94
CA PHE A 140 -7.05 8.63 9.06
C PHE A 140 -7.58 8.05 7.75
N ALA A 141 -6.85 8.32 6.67
CA ALA A 141 -6.96 7.60 5.41
C ALA A 141 -5.90 6.51 5.39
N VAL A 142 -6.33 5.27 5.15
CA VAL A 142 -5.45 4.15 4.84
C VAL A 142 -5.35 4.07 3.33
N LEU A 143 -4.13 4.08 2.80
CA LEU A 143 -3.82 4.00 1.38
C LEU A 143 -3.64 2.56 0.94
N VAL A 144 -3.73 2.29 -0.36
CA VAL A 144 -3.60 0.94 -0.94
C VAL A 144 -2.27 0.25 -0.65
N ASN A 145 -1.22 1.01 -0.34
CA ASN A 145 0.08 0.47 0.09
C ASN A 145 0.22 0.32 1.62
N GLY A 146 -0.87 0.47 2.38
CA GLY A 146 -0.91 0.35 3.83
C GLY A 146 -0.51 1.61 4.60
N TRP A 147 -0.15 2.70 3.91
CA TRP A 147 0.19 3.94 4.60
C TRP A 147 -1.03 4.58 5.22
N ARG A 148 -0.85 5.17 6.39
CA ARG A 148 -1.91 5.80 7.15
C ARG A 148 -1.55 7.24 7.44
N VAL A 149 -2.35 8.16 6.90
CA VAL A 149 -2.15 9.61 6.98
C VAL A 149 -3.44 10.29 7.43
N ARG A 150 -3.36 11.49 8.00
CA ARG A 150 -4.56 12.28 8.26
C ARG A 150 -5.19 12.76 6.96
N PHE A 151 -6.49 13.01 6.98
CA PHE A 151 -7.21 13.59 5.85
C PHE A 151 -8.12 14.74 6.30
N ALA A 152 -8.34 15.69 5.38
CA ALA A 152 -9.24 16.81 5.60
C ALA A 152 -10.70 16.32 5.69
N PRO A 153 -11.57 16.98 6.47
CA PRO A 153 -13.00 16.61 6.55
C PRO A 153 -13.72 16.58 5.20
N VAL A 154 -13.24 17.37 4.24
CA VAL A 154 -13.72 17.39 2.86
C VAL A 154 -12.50 17.28 1.94
N LEU A 155 -12.45 16.21 1.15
CA LEU A 155 -11.45 16.03 0.11
C LEU A 155 -11.92 16.66 -1.20
N ASP A 156 -11.09 17.52 -1.78
CA ASP A 156 -11.30 18.06 -3.12
C ASP A 156 -11.17 16.94 -4.15
N ARG A 157 -12.13 16.81 -5.07
CA ARG A 157 -12.15 15.74 -6.07
C ARG A 157 -11.89 16.35 -7.43
N ARG A 158 -10.68 16.13 -7.94
CA ARG A 158 -10.21 16.64 -9.23
C ARG A 158 -10.39 15.56 -10.29
N CYS A 159 -11.64 15.34 -10.64
CA CYS A 159 -12.07 14.32 -11.60
C CYS A 159 -12.97 14.96 -12.65
N ALA A 160 -12.95 14.45 -13.88
CA ALA A 160 -13.85 14.93 -14.94
C ALA A 160 -15.30 14.49 -14.67
N GLU A 161 -15.46 13.33 -14.05
CA GLU A 161 -16.74 12.76 -13.64
C GLU A 161 -17.07 13.17 -12.19
N GLU A 162 -18.34 13.41 -11.93
CA GLU A 162 -18.83 13.72 -10.58
C GLU A 162 -19.29 12.43 -9.89
N PHE A 163 -18.74 12.18 -8.71
CA PHE A 163 -19.18 11.09 -7.83
C PHE A 163 -20.05 11.66 -6.71
N ALA A 164 -21.07 10.96 -6.23
CA ALA A 164 -21.87 11.40 -5.08
C ALA A 164 -21.14 11.17 -3.75
N SER A 165 -20.20 10.22 -3.69
CA SER A 165 -19.41 9.94 -2.48
C SER A 165 -18.01 9.42 -2.79
N TYR A 166 -17.15 9.36 -1.76
CA TYR A 166 -15.85 8.71 -1.88
C TYR A 166 -15.96 7.19 -2.09
N ARG A 167 -16.98 6.56 -1.50
CA ARG A 167 -17.25 5.12 -1.72
C ARG A 167 -17.55 4.82 -3.18
N GLU A 168 -18.41 5.61 -3.81
CA GLU A 168 -18.74 5.46 -5.23
C GLU A 168 -17.51 5.67 -6.11
N LEU A 169 -16.69 6.69 -5.82
CA LEU A 169 -15.41 6.90 -6.51
C LEU A 169 -14.50 5.67 -6.42
N ARG A 170 -14.36 5.08 -5.22
CA ARG A 170 -13.56 3.87 -5.00
C ARG A 170 -14.14 2.65 -5.73
N ASP A 171 -15.46 2.48 -5.69
CA ASP A 171 -16.16 1.37 -6.33
C ASP A 171 -16.02 1.41 -7.86
N GLU A 172 -16.00 2.62 -8.46
CA GLU A 172 -15.89 2.79 -9.91
C GLU A 172 -14.46 2.80 -10.43
N LEU A 173 -13.53 3.48 -9.74
CA LEU A 173 -12.16 3.68 -10.22
C LEU A 173 -11.19 2.61 -9.72
N GLY A 174 -11.53 1.86 -8.68
CA GLY A 174 -10.56 1.00 -8.02
C GLY A 174 -9.35 1.81 -7.56
N ASP A 175 -8.14 1.38 -7.88
CA ASP A 175 -6.88 2.04 -7.48
C ASP A 175 -6.43 3.12 -8.49
N ALA A 176 -7.24 3.42 -9.51
CA ALA A 176 -6.84 4.28 -10.65
C ALA A 176 -6.93 5.79 -10.36
N PHE A 177 -6.56 6.21 -9.16
CA PHE A 177 -6.47 7.62 -8.78
C PHE A 177 -5.35 7.83 -7.76
N THR A 178 -4.88 9.07 -7.64
CA THR A 178 -3.81 9.46 -6.71
C THR A 178 -4.39 10.37 -5.64
N SER A 179 -3.87 10.31 -4.42
CA SER A 179 -4.22 11.23 -3.33
C SER A 179 -3.17 12.32 -3.17
N ILE A 180 -3.58 13.51 -2.76
CA ILE A 180 -2.71 14.67 -2.61
C ILE A 180 -2.62 15.04 -1.14
N TYR A 181 -1.42 14.91 -0.57
CA TYR A 181 -1.11 15.37 0.77
C TYR A 181 -0.56 16.79 0.73
N SER A 182 -1.11 17.67 1.56
CA SER A 182 -0.55 19.01 1.78
C SER A 182 0.39 18.97 2.98
N ILE A 183 1.67 19.31 2.77
CA ILE A 183 2.66 19.40 3.85
C ILE A 183 2.26 20.52 4.82
N GLU A 184 1.78 21.65 4.30
CA GLU A 184 1.35 22.80 5.11
C GLU A 184 0.15 22.45 6.00
N GLU A 185 -0.86 21.79 5.44
CA GLU A 185 -2.07 21.41 6.20
C GLU A 185 -1.90 20.12 7.00
N ARG A 186 -0.83 19.37 6.74
CA ARG A 186 -0.49 18.08 7.37
C ARG A 186 -1.60 17.03 7.24
N GLN A 187 -2.21 16.97 6.07
CA GLN A 187 -3.30 16.05 5.76
C GLN A 187 -3.49 15.86 4.25
N LEU A 188 -4.18 14.78 3.86
CA LEU A 188 -4.74 14.65 2.53
C LEU A 188 -5.81 15.73 2.30
N VAL A 189 -5.70 16.43 1.18
CA VAL A 189 -6.60 17.55 0.82
C VAL A 189 -7.37 17.28 -0.46
N ALA A 190 -6.87 16.40 -1.34
CA ALA A 190 -7.50 16.13 -2.61
C ALA A 190 -7.26 14.70 -3.11
N VAL A 191 -8.07 14.29 -4.08
CA VAL A 191 -7.84 13.13 -4.94
C VAL A 191 -7.86 13.57 -6.40
N VAL A 192 -7.02 12.96 -7.22
CA VAL A 192 -6.88 13.25 -8.65
C VAL A 192 -7.12 11.96 -9.44
N CYS A 193 -8.10 11.99 -10.32
CA CYS A 193 -8.39 10.87 -11.22
C CYS A 193 -7.43 10.89 -12.42
N ASN A 194 -6.94 9.71 -12.82
CA ASN A 194 -6.01 9.53 -13.96
C ASN A 194 -6.73 9.28 -15.28
#